data_AF-A0A3D4WLW5-F1
#
_entry.id   AF-A0A3D4WLW5-F1
#
_cell.length_a   1.000
_cell.length_b   1.000
_cell.length_c   1.000
_cell.angle_alpha   90.00
_cell.angle_beta   90.00
_cell.angle_gamma   90.00
#
_symmetry.space_group_name_H-M   'P 1'
#
loop_
_entity.id
_entity.type
_entity.pdbx_description
1 polymer ?
#
loop_
_entity_poly.entity_id
_entity_poly.type
_entity_poly.pdbx_seq_one_letter_code
_entity_poly.pdbx_strand_id
1 'polypeptide(L)'
;KNVRGGKEYLRHMLSKDGARKFTELTKSLTVVQGSTEGLTLSPGLASASKALQEAGANNFSFRWDAWYKKMDDECRNATNELMFQGGTADKFADRMQKIADAVKADSSIEKFER
;
A
#
# COMPACT_ATOMS: atom_id res chain seq x y z
N LYS A 1 -13.76 16.46 -20.89
CA LYS A 1 -13.68 17.95 -20.97
C LYS A 1 -14.76 18.58 -20.06
N ASN A 2 -14.55 18.67 -18.74
CA ASN A 2 -15.28 19.53 -17.79
C ASN A 2 -14.55 19.48 -16.44
N VAL A 3 -13.52 20.30 -16.27
CA VAL A 3 -12.66 20.28 -15.07
C VAL A 3 -13.46 20.68 -13.82
N ARG A 4 -14.38 21.65 -13.94
CA ARG A 4 -15.19 22.13 -12.80
C ARG A 4 -16.12 21.03 -12.28
N GLY A 5 -16.85 20.36 -13.19
CA GLY A 5 -17.70 19.24 -12.82
C GLY A 5 -16.91 18.08 -12.19
N GLY A 6 -15.74 17.76 -12.73
CA GLY A 6 -14.86 16.75 -12.14
C GLY A 6 -14.40 17.11 -10.71
N LYS A 7 -14.03 18.36 -10.47
CA LYS A 7 -13.65 18.84 -9.13
C LYS A 7 -14.82 18.79 -8.15
N GLU A 8 -16.02 19.19 -8.55
CA GLU A 8 -17.22 19.10 -7.70
C GLU A 8 -17.57 17.66 -7.36
N TYR A 9 -17.45 16.75 -8.34
CA TYR A 9 -17.65 15.32 -8.10
C TYR A 9 -16.64 14.77 -7.07
N LEU A 10 -15.35 15.08 -7.24
CA LEU A 10 -14.31 14.72 -6.27
C LEU A 10 -14.60 15.29 -4.88
N ARG A 11 -15.05 16.55 -4.78
CA ARG A 11 -15.40 17.19 -3.51
C ARG A 11 -16.50 16.42 -2.78
N HIS A 12 -17.51 15.94 -3.49
CA HIS A 12 -18.56 15.11 -2.90
C HIS A 12 -18.05 13.73 -2.48
N MET A 13 -17.29 13.04 -3.34
CA MET A 13 -16.74 11.72 -3.02
C MET A 13 -15.80 11.74 -1.82
N LEU A 14 -14.99 12.80 -1.70
CA LEU A 14 -14.00 12.97 -0.63
C LEU A 14 -14.55 13.72 0.59
N SER A 15 -15.84 14.05 0.62
CA SER A 15 -16.49 14.58 1.82
C SER A 15 -16.61 13.49 2.89
N LYS A 16 -16.67 13.88 4.17
CA LYS A 16 -16.87 12.93 5.27
C LYS A 16 -18.15 12.12 5.08
N ASP A 17 -19.25 12.76 4.68
CA ASP A 17 -20.53 12.09 4.46
C ASP A 17 -20.48 11.10 3.30
N GLY A 18 -19.90 11.51 2.16
CA GLY A 18 -19.73 10.65 0.98
C GLY A 18 -18.84 9.45 1.28
N ALA A 19 -17.70 9.68 1.93
CA ALA A 19 -16.75 8.64 2.31
C ALA A 19 -17.34 7.67 3.36
N ARG A 20 -18.06 8.21 4.36
CA ARG A 20 -18.76 7.40 5.36
C ARG A 20 -19.80 6.50 4.70
N LYS A 21 -20.62 7.05 3.81
CA LYS A 21 -21.64 6.26 3.11
C LYS A 21 -21.00 5.20 2.20
N PHE A 22 -19.90 5.53 1.53
CA PHE A 22 -19.12 4.55 0.76
C PHE A 22 -18.64 3.40 1.65
N THR A 23 -18.02 3.68 2.80
CA THR A 23 -17.55 2.64 3.73
C THR A 23 -18.71 1.80 4.27
N GLU A 24 -19.84 2.43 4.59
CA GLU A 24 -21.05 1.73 5.04
C GLU A 24 -21.56 0.72 4.01
N LEU A 25 -21.61 1.12 2.73
CA LEU A 25 -22.17 0.31 1.65
C LEU A 25 -21.20 -0.78 1.15
N THR A 26 -19.90 -0.46 1.06
CA THR A 26 -18.89 -1.35 0.46
C THR A 26 -18.11 -2.17 1.47
N LYS A 27 -18.24 -1.85 2.77
CA LYS A 27 -17.44 -2.43 3.85
C LYS A 27 -15.93 -2.29 3.61
N SER A 28 -15.51 -1.21 2.95
CA SER A 28 -14.12 -0.89 2.63
C SER A 28 -13.69 0.46 3.23
N LEU A 29 -12.44 0.55 3.70
CA LEU A 29 -11.86 1.82 4.13
C LEU A 29 -11.62 2.72 2.92
N THR A 30 -11.78 4.03 3.12
CA THR A 30 -11.39 5.04 2.13
C THR A 30 -10.17 5.81 2.59
N VAL A 31 -9.66 6.68 1.73
CA VAL A 31 -8.57 7.61 2.06
C VAL A 31 -9.00 8.75 3.01
N VAL A 32 -10.31 8.96 3.21
CA VAL A 32 -10.82 10.06 4.03
C VAL A 32 -10.80 9.62 5.50
N GLN A 33 -10.00 10.30 6.31
CA GLN A 33 -9.93 10.06 7.75
C GLN A 33 -11.30 10.32 8.41
N GLY A 34 -11.66 9.45 9.36
CA GLY A 34 -12.96 9.51 10.03
C GLY A 34 -14.12 8.90 9.21
N SER A 35 -13.87 8.30 8.04
CA SER A 35 -14.94 7.67 7.24
C SER A 35 -15.61 6.47 7.93
N THR A 36 -15.08 5.99 9.05
CA THR A 36 -15.65 4.91 9.86
C THR A 36 -16.42 5.40 11.09
N GLU A 37 -16.40 6.70 11.39
CA GLU A 37 -17.02 7.26 12.60
C GLU A 37 -18.53 6.97 12.63
N GLY A 38 -19.00 6.45 13.77
CA GLY A 38 -20.41 6.12 13.98
C GLY A 38 -20.95 5.02 13.05
N LEU A 39 -20.08 4.17 12.50
CA LEU A 39 -20.48 2.97 11.75
C LEU A 39 -20.22 1.71 12.58
N THR A 40 -21.15 0.76 12.51
CA THR A 40 -20.90 -0.62 12.95
C THR A 40 -20.08 -1.33 11.87
N LEU A 41 -18.80 -1.55 12.15
CA LEU A 41 -17.88 -2.21 11.22
C LEU A 41 -17.91 -3.73 11.37
N SER A 42 -17.60 -4.45 10.29
CA SER A 42 -17.30 -5.88 10.37
C SER A 42 -16.00 -6.10 11.15
N PRO A 43 -15.77 -7.28 11.76
CA PRO A 43 -14.56 -7.55 12.54
C PRO A 43 -13.26 -7.29 11.77
N GLY A 44 -13.19 -7.68 10.50
CA GLY A 44 -12.02 -7.45 9.64
C GLY A 44 -11.77 -5.97 9.38
N LEU A 45 -12.82 -5.20 9.11
CA LEU A 45 -12.72 -3.76 8.85
C LEU A 45 -12.36 -2.97 10.12
N ALA A 46 -12.90 -3.38 11.26
CA ALA A 46 -12.55 -2.82 12.57
C ALA A 46 -11.07 -3.07 12.91
N SER A 47 -10.57 -4.29 12.66
CA SER A 47 -9.16 -4.65 12.86
C SER A 47 -8.23 -3.78 12.01
N ALA A 48 -8.52 -3.65 10.71
CA ALA A 48 -7.73 -2.80 9.82
C ALA A 48 -7.78 -1.30 10.20
N SER A 49 -8.97 -0.79 10.57
CA SER A 49 -9.13 0.61 11.01
C SER A 49 -8.34 0.88 12.29
N LYS A 50 -8.32 -0.06 13.23
CA LYS A 50 -7.57 0.04 14.48
C LYS A 50 -6.07 0.07 14.21
N ALA A 51 -5.56 -0.86 13.39
CA ALA A 51 -4.14 -0.90 13.04
C ALA A 51 -3.67 0.41 12.38
N LEU A 52 -4.48 1.01 11.51
CA LEU A 52 -4.17 2.30 10.88
C LEU A 52 -4.16 3.47 11.90
N GLN A 53 -5.10 3.48 12.85
CA GLN A 53 -5.13 4.48 13.92
C GLN A 53 -3.92 4.37 14.85
N GLU A 54 -3.56 3.14 15.24
CA GLU A 54 -2.41 2.87 16.10
C GLU A 54 -1.08 3.18 15.41
N ALA A 55 -0.97 2.95 14.09
CA ALA A 55 0.20 3.33 13.33
C ALA A 55 0.43 4.86 13.33
N GLY A 56 -0.64 5.65 13.32
CA GLY A 56 -0.56 7.12 13.35
C GLY A 56 0.33 7.67 12.23
N ALA A 57 1.38 8.39 12.61
CA ALA A 57 2.37 8.93 11.67
C ALA A 57 3.40 7.89 11.18
N ASN A 58 3.48 6.72 11.83
CA ASN A 58 4.40 5.64 11.46
C ASN A 58 3.87 4.79 10.29
N ASN A 59 3.37 5.46 9.26
CA ASN A 59 2.97 4.82 8.02
C ASN A 59 4.06 5.04 6.96
N PHE A 60 4.30 4.01 6.16
CA PHE A 60 5.07 4.12 4.94
C PHE A 60 4.34 3.31 3.87
N SER A 61 4.43 3.76 2.63
CA SER A 61 4.14 2.90 1.48
C SER A 61 5.47 2.51 0.87
N PHE A 62 5.59 1.35 0.24
CA PHE A 62 6.71 1.08 -0.65
C PHE A 62 6.28 1.37 -2.10
N ARG A 63 7.24 1.75 -2.95
CA ARG A 63 7.01 1.90 -4.40
C ARG A 63 8.05 1.16 -5.25
N TRP A 64 9.08 0.61 -4.61
CA TRP A 64 10.20 -0.03 -5.29
C TRP A 64 9.73 -1.26 -6.10
N ASP A 65 8.67 -1.92 -5.68
CA ASP A 65 8.06 -3.07 -6.35
C ASP A 65 7.40 -2.67 -7.68
N ALA A 66 6.70 -1.52 -7.69
CA ALA A 66 6.13 -0.96 -8.90
C ALA A 66 7.19 -0.32 -9.81
N TRP A 67 8.22 0.30 -9.23
CA TRP A 67 9.28 1.00 -9.96
C TRP A 67 10.34 0.08 -10.56
N TYR A 68 10.64 -1.03 -9.88
CA TYR A 68 11.75 -1.92 -10.23
C TYR A 68 11.25 -3.36 -10.34
N LYS A 69 10.68 -3.71 -11.50
CA LYS A 69 10.06 -5.02 -11.74
C LYS A 69 10.98 -6.22 -11.43
N LYS A 70 12.27 -6.13 -11.77
CA LYS A 70 13.27 -7.18 -11.44
C LYS A 70 13.40 -7.40 -9.93
N MET A 71 13.30 -6.34 -9.15
CA MET A 71 13.37 -6.40 -7.69
C MET A 71 12.07 -6.98 -7.09
N ASP A 72 10.90 -6.63 -7.64
CA ASP A 72 9.62 -7.26 -7.27
C ASP A 72 9.63 -8.77 -7.54
N ASP A 73 10.08 -9.18 -8.72
CA ASP A 73 10.18 -10.60 -9.10
C ASP A 73 11.08 -11.38 -8.15
N GLU A 74 12.25 -10.83 -7.82
CA GLU A 74 13.17 -11.47 -6.88
C GLU A 74 12.58 -11.52 -5.46
N CYS A 75 11.88 -10.48 -5.01
CA CYS A 75 11.19 -10.49 -3.72
C CYS A 75 10.14 -11.60 -3.62
N ARG A 76 9.32 -11.79 -4.67
CA ARG A 76 8.32 -12.86 -4.73
C ARG A 76 8.98 -14.23 -4.68
N ASN A 77 10.06 -14.42 -5.44
CA ASN A 77 10.80 -15.68 -5.46
C ASN A 77 11.50 -15.98 -4.12
N ALA A 78 12.12 -14.97 -3.50
CA ALA A 78 12.77 -15.11 -2.19
C ALA A 78 11.75 -15.38 -1.08
N THR A 79 10.58 -14.74 -1.13
CA THR A 79 9.48 -15.00 -0.18
C THR A 79 8.95 -16.43 -0.31
N ASN A 80 8.79 -16.93 -1.54
CA ASN A 80 8.36 -18.31 -1.77
C ASN A 80 9.36 -19.32 -1.21
N GLU A 81 10.65 -19.07 -1.39
CA GLU A 81 11.70 -19.94 -0.83
C GLU A 81 11.67 -19.93 0.71
N LEU A 82 11.61 -18.74 1.32
CA LEU A 82 11.56 -18.56 2.76
C LEU A 82 10.37 -19.30 3.38
N MET A 83 9.18 -19.19 2.79
CA MET A 83 7.96 -19.72 3.39
C MET A 83 7.72 -21.21 3.09
N PHE A 84 8.17 -21.71 1.94
CA PHE A 84 7.76 -23.03 1.45
C PHE A 84 8.91 -23.99 1.15
N GLN A 85 10.15 -23.52 1.07
CA GLN A 85 11.29 -24.35 0.63
C GLN A 85 12.41 -24.44 1.66
N GLY A 86 12.12 -24.10 2.93
CA GLY A 86 13.10 -24.18 4.01
C GLY A 86 14.18 -23.10 3.95
N GLY A 87 13.90 -21.96 3.33
CA GLY A 87 14.80 -20.80 3.36
C GLY A 87 14.95 -20.21 4.76
N THR A 88 16.01 -19.41 4.97
CA THR A 88 16.25 -18.67 6.21
C THR A 88 16.05 -17.18 6.01
N ALA A 89 15.80 -16.45 7.10
CA ALA A 89 15.69 -14.99 7.07
C ALA A 89 16.97 -14.31 6.54
N ASP A 90 18.15 -14.82 6.93
CA ASP A 90 19.44 -14.31 6.46
C ASP A 90 19.57 -14.47 4.94
N LYS A 91 19.23 -15.64 4.41
CA LYS A 91 19.26 -15.89 2.97
C LYS A 91 18.30 -14.97 2.20
N PHE A 92 17.11 -14.71 2.76
CA PHE A 92 16.18 -13.75 2.17
C PHE A 92 16.80 -12.35 2.12
N ALA A 93 17.38 -11.87 3.22
CA ALA A 93 18.00 -10.56 3.31
C ALA A 93 19.17 -10.42 2.31
N ASP A 94 20.04 -11.42 2.22
CA ASP A 94 21.17 -11.44 1.27
C ASP A 94 20.69 -11.35 -0.18
N ARG A 95 19.66 -12.10 -0.56
CA ARG A 95 19.07 -12.06 -1.91
C ARG A 95 18.50 -10.68 -2.23
N MET A 96 17.75 -10.10 -1.29
CA MET A 96 17.14 -8.79 -1.48
C MET A 96 18.18 -7.66 -1.56
N GLN A 97 19.23 -7.73 -0.75
CA GLN A 97 20.33 -6.75 -0.80
C GLN A 97 21.06 -6.85 -2.14
N LYS A 98 21.37 -8.07 -2.61
CA LYS A 98 22.05 -8.29 -3.89
C LYS A 98 21.30 -7.71 -5.09
N ILE A 99 19.97 -7.91 -5.16
CA ILE A 99 19.18 -7.34 -6.27
C ILE A 99 19.04 -5.83 -6.14
N ALA A 100 18.91 -5.29 -4.92
CA ALA A 100 18.88 -3.85 -4.69
C ALA A 100 20.17 -3.17 -5.17
N ASP A 101 21.34 -3.75 -4.84
CA ASP A 101 22.64 -3.25 -5.27
C ASP A 101 22.83 -3.36 -6.78
N ALA A 102 22.40 -4.46 -7.40
CA ALA A 102 22.43 -4.63 -8.85
C ALA A 102 21.54 -3.58 -9.55
N VAL A 103 20.32 -3.35 -9.06
CA VAL A 103 19.42 -2.32 -9.59
C VAL A 103 20.03 -0.93 -9.39
N LYS A 104 20.66 -0.65 -8.25
CA LYS A 104 21.32 0.63 -7.98
C LYS A 104 22.49 0.89 -8.95
N ALA A 105 23.30 -0.13 -9.24
CA ALA A 105 24.47 -0.03 -10.12
C ALA A 105 24.12 0.03 -11.62
N ASP A 106 22.95 -0.48 -12.02
CA ASP A 106 22.50 -0.47 -13.41
C ASP A 106 22.07 0.95 -13.84
N SER A 107 22.93 1.62 -14.60
CA SER A 107 22.68 2.98 -15.11
C SER A 107 21.60 3.05 -16.20
N SER A 108 21.15 1.91 -16.75
CA SER A 108 20.06 1.86 -17.73
C SER A 108 18.67 1.93 -17.09
N ILE A 109 18.58 1.70 -15.78
CA ILE A 109 17.32 1.75 -15.03
C ILE A 109 17.13 3.15 -14.46
N GLU A 110 16.02 3.81 -14.83
CA GLU A 110 15.58 5.09 -14.25
C GLU A 110 15.47 4.99 -12.72
N LYS A 111 16.07 5.94 -12.00
CA LYS A 111 15.99 5.99 -10.53
C LYS A 111 14.93 7.00 -10.12
N PHE A 112 13.95 6.53 -9.35
CA PHE A 112 12.86 7.35 -8.86
C PHE A 112 13.17 7.89 -7.45
N GLU A 113 12.82 9.15 -7.23
CA GLU A 113 12.89 9.82 -5.92
C GLU A 113 11.48 10.01 -5.34
N ARG A 114 11.39 10.20 -4.02
CA ARG A 114 10.15 10.36 -3.27
C ARG A 114 9.96 11.77 -2.74
#